data_AF-A0A1F7YNM1-F1
#
_entry.id   AF-A0A1F7YNM1-F1
#
_cell.length_a   1.000
_cell.length_b   1.000
_cell.length_c   1.000
_cell.angle_alpha   90.00
_cell.angle_beta   90.00
_cell.angle_gamma   90.00
#
_symmetry.space_group_name_H-M   'P 1'
#
loop_
_entity.id
_entity.type
_entity.pdbx_description
1 polymer ?
#
loop_
_entity_poly.entity_id
_entity_poly.type
_entity_poly.pdbx_seq_one_letter_code
_entity_poly.pdbx_strand_id
1 'polypeptide(L)'
;MSKQLRNLLTLPIHQLGLVQALGVTFYIIIVSFFMANAESVFGQKLNGFLAPVVFLLLFSVSALVCAIISFGYPFLLFWEEKKPRQALCLVGYTAGWLIGIFVILFGILLLIPR
;
A
#
# COMPACT_ATOMS: atom_id res chain seq x y z
N MET A 1 23.53 0.11 10.99
CA MET A 1 22.44 1.11 11.02
C MET A 1 22.84 2.31 10.18
N SER A 2 22.51 2.27 8.88
CA SER A 2 23.03 3.20 7.87
C SER A 2 22.55 4.63 8.15
N LYS A 3 23.46 5.61 8.08
CA LYS A 3 23.21 7.03 8.35
C LYS A 3 22.01 7.61 7.57
N GLN A 4 21.66 6.99 6.45
CA GLN A 4 20.47 7.28 5.65
C GLN A 4 19.15 7.11 6.42
N LEU A 5 19.01 6.05 7.23
CA LEU A 5 17.77 5.80 7.99
C LEU A 5 17.54 6.86 9.08
N ARG A 6 18.61 7.41 9.66
CA ARG A 6 18.54 8.49 10.66
C ARG A 6 18.15 9.84 10.08
N ASN A 7 18.55 10.14 8.83
CA ASN A 7 18.13 11.37 8.15
C ASN A 7 16.66 11.32 7.71
N LEU A 8 16.08 10.13 7.51
CA LEU A 8 14.65 9.98 7.30
C LEU A 8 13.85 10.21 8.59
N LEU A 9 14.44 9.93 9.76
CA LEU A 9 13.86 10.16 11.08
C LEU A 9 13.69 11.65 11.44
N THR A 10 14.41 12.55 10.77
CA THR A 10 14.32 14.01 10.97
C THR A 10 13.24 14.68 10.11
N LEU A 11 12.55 13.94 9.24
CA LEU A 11 11.50 14.49 8.40
C LEU A 11 10.18 14.62 9.19
N PRO A 12 9.42 15.72 8.98
CA PRO A 12 8.14 15.90 9.64
C PRO A 12 7.19 14.78 9.22
N ILE A 13 6.45 14.24 10.20
CA ILE A 13 5.59 13.05 10.10
C ILE A 13 4.63 13.11 8.88
N HIS A 14 4.17 14.32 8.54
CA HIS A 14 3.36 14.62 7.35
C HIS A 14 4.04 14.23 6.03
N GLN A 15 5.31 14.60 5.84
CA GLN A 15 6.07 14.32 4.59
C GLN A 15 6.32 12.82 4.46
N LEU A 16 6.56 12.14 5.58
CA LEU A 16 6.81 10.71 5.60
C LEU A 16 5.56 9.90 5.24
N GLY A 17 4.40 10.25 5.79
CA GLY A 17 3.13 9.64 5.43
C GLY A 17 2.80 9.82 3.94
N LEU A 18 3.18 10.95 3.35
CA LEU A 18 2.99 11.23 1.92
C LEU A 18 3.89 10.32 1.05
N VAL A 19 5.16 10.16 1.41
CA VAL A 19 6.08 9.25 0.70
C VAL A 19 5.61 7.79 0.83
N GLN A 20 5.10 7.40 1.99
CA GLN A 20 4.56 6.08 2.25
C GLN A 20 3.31 5.81 1.41
N ALA A 21 2.39 6.76 1.36
CA ALA A 21 1.20 6.71 0.50
C ALA A 21 1.58 6.66 -0.98
N LEU A 22 2.51 7.50 -1.44
CA LEU A 22 3.02 7.48 -2.82
C LEU A 22 3.66 6.13 -3.18
N GLY A 23 4.46 5.54 -2.28
CA GLY A 23 5.06 4.23 -2.49
C GLY A 23 4.02 3.13 -2.63
N VAL A 24 2.98 3.15 -1.80
CA VAL A 24 1.85 2.21 -1.88
C VAL A 24 1.07 2.42 -3.19
N THR A 25 0.73 3.66 -3.53
CA THR A 25 0.02 3.98 -4.78
C THR A 25 0.80 3.54 -6.01
N PHE A 26 2.11 3.82 -6.05
CA PHE A 26 2.96 3.42 -7.16
C PHE A 26 3.04 1.89 -7.30
N TYR A 27 3.15 1.17 -6.18
CA TYR A 27 3.13 -0.29 -6.19
C TYR A 27 1.78 -0.85 -6.68
N ILE A 28 0.66 -0.28 -6.23
CA ILE A 28 -0.68 -0.66 -6.68
C ILE A 28 -0.82 -0.45 -8.19
N ILE A 29 -0.33 0.68 -8.75
CA ILE A 29 -0.37 0.94 -10.20
C ILE A 29 0.37 -0.15 -10.98
N ILE A 30 1.55 -0.55 -10.52
CA ILE A 30 2.33 -1.62 -11.16
C ILE A 30 1.56 -2.96 -11.11
N VAL A 31 1.00 -3.31 -9.96
CA VAL A 31 0.22 -4.54 -9.79
C VAL A 31 -1.04 -4.52 -10.64
N SER A 32 -1.77 -3.40 -10.70
CA SER A 32 -2.95 -3.23 -11.55
C SER A 32 -2.60 -3.35 -13.03
N PHE A 33 -1.47 -2.79 -13.46
CA PHE A 33 -1.00 -2.95 -14.84
C PHE A 33 -0.61 -4.41 -15.14
N PHE A 34 0.04 -5.08 -14.20
CA PHE A 34 0.35 -6.51 -14.34
C PHE A 34 -0.92 -7.36 -14.45
N MET A 35 -1.94 -7.07 -13.64
CA MET A 35 -3.25 -7.73 -13.72
C MET A 35 -3.98 -7.46 -15.04
N ALA A 36 -3.93 -6.23 -15.56
CA ALA A 36 -4.56 -5.89 -16.84
C ALA A 36 -3.93 -6.64 -18.02
N ASN A 37 -2.64 -6.98 -17.93
CA ASN A 37 -1.93 -7.77 -18.92
C ASN A 37 -1.89 -9.27 -18.58
N ALA A 38 -2.45 -9.70 -17.44
CA ALA A 38 -2.37 -11.08 -16.98
C ALA A 38 -3.06 -12.05 -17.95
N GLU A 39 -4.16 -11.67 -18.60
CA GLU A 39 -4.80 -12.52 -19.61
C GLU A 39 -3.89 -12.80 -20.82
N SER A 40 -3.05 -11.83 -21.21
CA SER A 40 -2.08 -11.98 -22.30
C SER A 40 -0.89 -12.85 -21.89
N VAL A 41 -0.44 -12.74 -20.64
CA VAL A 41 0.73 -13.47 -20.12
C VAL A 41 0.40 -14.91 -19.74
N PHE A 42 -0.76 -15.15 -19.13
CA PHE A 42 -1.17 -16.47 -18.66
C PHE A 42 -2.02 -17.25 -19.69
N GLY A 43 -2.51 -16.57 -20.74
CA GLY A 43 -3.34 -17.14 -21.79
C GLY A 43 -4.75 -17.49 -21.32
N GLN A 44 -5.71 -17.52 -22.26
CA GLN A 44 -7.13 -17.86 -22.05
C GLN A 44 -7.39 -19.28 -21.50
N LYS A 45 -6.35 -20.03 -21.12
CA LYS A 45 -6.44 -21.42 -20.63
C LYS A 45 -6.43 -21.54 -19.12
N LEU A 46 -6.28 -20.45 -18.36
CA LEU A 46 -6.56 -20.45 -16.91
C LEU A 46 -8.07 -20.54 -16.60
N ASN A 47 -8.85 -21.25 -17.41
CA ASN A 47 -10.26 -21.49 -17.18
C ASN A 47 -10.40 -22.64 -16.17
N GLY A 48 -10.21 -22.33 -14.88
CA GLY A 48 -10.34 -23.27 -13.79
C GLY A 48 -10.05 -22.65 -12.42
N PHE A 49 -10.22 -23.45 -11.36
CA PHE A 49 -10.00 -23.05 -9.95
C PHE A 49 -8.63 -22.39 -9.68
N LEU A 50 -7.64 -22.60 -10.55
CA LEU A 50 -6.30 -22.02 -10.43
C LEU A 50 -6.24 -20.50 -10.66
N ALA A 51 -7.09 -19.94 -11.53
CA ALA A 51 -7.13 -18.49 -11.78
C ALA A 51 -7.43 -17.67 -10.52
N PRO A 52 -8.54 -17.94 -9.79
CA PRO A 52 -8.82 -17.21 -8.56
C PRO A 52 -7.78 -17.46 -7.47
N VAL A 53 -7.14 -18.64 -7.42
CA VAL A 53 -6.08 -18.93 -6.43
C VAL A 53 -4.83 -18.07 -6.67
N VAL A 54 -4.36 -17.98 -7.92
CA VAL A 54 -3.18 -17.15 -8.26
C VAL A 54 -3.49 -15.67 -8.06
N PHE A 55 -4.71 -15.24 -8.39
CA PHE A 55 -5.16 -13.88 -8.10
C PHE A 55 -5.16 -13.56 -6.60
N LEU A 56 -5.72 -14.45 -5.77
CA LEU A 56 -5.74 -14.29 -4.32
C LEU A 56 -4.33 -14.29 -3.71
N LEU A 57 -3.41 -15.10 -4.25
CA LEU A 57 -2.00 -15.08 -3.85
C LEU A 57 -1.33 -13.75 -4.20
N LEU A 58 -1.50 -13.24 -5.43
CA LEU A 58 -0.96 -11.95 -5.84
C LEU A 58 -1.52 -10.81 -4.99
N PHE A 59 -2.83 -10.84 -4.72
CA PHE A 59 -3.51 -9.88 -3.85
C PHE A 59 -2.96 -9.94 -2.41
N SER A 60 -2.78 -11.14 -1.85
CA SER A 60 -2.24 -11.31 -0.50
C SER A 60 -0.80 -10.81 -0.39
N VAL A 61 0.06 -11.16 -1.36
CA VAL A 61 1.44 -10.64 -1.44
C VAL A 61 1.44 -9.12 -1.58
N SER A 62 0.54 -8.56 -2.38
CA SER A 62 0.39 -7.12 -2.53
C SER A 62 -0.01 -6.45 -1.21
N ALA A 63 -1.02 -6.99 -0.52
CA ALA A 63 -1.44 -6.52 0.79
C ALA A 63 -0.30 -6.60 1.82
N LEU A 64 0.53 -7.64 1.75
CA LEU A 64 1.69 -7.81 2.63
C LEU A 64 2.79 -6.78 2.35
N VAL A 65 3.08 -6.48 1.09
CA VAL A 65 4.01 -5.39 0.70
C VAL A 65 3.47 -4.04 1.15
N CYS A 66 2.18 -3.76 0.93
CA CYS A 66 1.53 -2.54 1.42
C CYS A 66 1.59 -2.44 2.95
N ALA A 67 1.39 -3.55 3.66
CA ALA A 67 1.51 -3.61 5.11
C ALA A 67 2.95 -3.34 5.55
N ILE A 68 3.97 -3.91 4.89
CA ILE A 68 5.38 -3.63 5.22
C ILE A 68 5.72 -2.16 4.97
N ILE A 69 5.26 -1.59 3.85
CA ILE A 69 5.49 -0.18 3.54
C ILE A 69 4.81 0.71 4.57
N SER A 70 3.56 0.40 4.97
CA SER A 70 2.76 1.20 5.91
C SER A 70 3.15 1.02 7.38
N PHE A 71 3.50 -0.21 7.78
CA PHE A 71 3.83 -0.56 9.17
C PHE A 71 5.32 -0.63 9.48
N GLY A 72 6.20 -0.74 8.48
CA GLY A 72 7.64 -0.89 8.70
C GLY A 72 8.24 0.27 9.49
N TYR A 73 7.82 1.50 9.20
CA TYR A 73 8.27 2.70 9.93
C TYR A 73 7.68 2.83 11.35
N PRO A 74 6.35 2.74 11.57
CA PRO A 74 5.80 2.80 12.93
C PRO A 74 6.26 1.62 13.81
N PHE A 75 6.57 0.46 13.23
CA PHE A 75 7.17 -0.67 13.97
C PHE A 75 8.59 -0.32 14.47
N LEU A 76 9.39 0.33 13.63
CA LEU A 76 10.71 0.84 14.02
C LEU A 76 10.59 1.93 15.10
N LEU A 77 9.64 2.85 14.94
CA LEU A 77 9.39 3.94 15.89
C LEU A 77 8.89 3.42 17.26
N PHE A 78 8.15 2.32 17.27
CA PHE A 78 7.70 1.66 18.50
C PHE A 78 8.87 0.99 19.24
N TRP A 79 9.77 0.33 18.51
CA TRP A 79 10.86 -0.46 19.10
C TRP A 79 12.08 0.38 19.49
N GLU A 80 12.44 1.40 18.70
CA GLU A 80 13.69 2.16 18.87
C GLU A 80 13.50 3.43 19.71
N GLU A 81 12.38 4.14 19.53
CA GLU A 81 12.14 5.45 20.17
C GLU A 81 11.23 5.37 21.41
N LYS A 82 10.66 4.21 21.74
CA LYS A 82 9.67 4.01 22.83
C LYS A 82 8.50 5.01 22.81
N LYS A 83 8.09 5.50 21.63
CA LYS A 83 6.98 6.46 21.44
C LYS A 83 5.73 5.76 20.84
N PRO A 84 5.04 4.90 21.59
CA PRO A 84 3.95 4.08 21.07
C PRO A 84 2.75 4.90 20.58
N ARG A 85 2.48 6.06 21.21
CA ARG A 85 1.39 6.95 20.79
C ARG A 85 1.59 7.54 19.40
N GLN A 86 2.83 7.89 19.04
CA GLN A 86 3.13 8.45 17.72
C GLN A 86 3.08 7.38 16.63
N ALA A 87 3.53 6.16 16.92
CA ALA A 87 3.40 5.02 16.01
C ALA A 87 1.93 4.68 15.71
N LEU A 88 1.07 4.62 16.75
CA LEU A 88 -0.37 4.39 16.56
C LEU A 88 -1.07 5.54 15.82
N CYS A 89 -0.74 6.80 16.13
CA CYS A 89 -1.26 7.94 15.40
C CYS A 89 -0.84 7.88 13.93
N LEU A 90 0.41 7.52 13.63
CA LEU A 90 0.89 7.41 12.26
C LEU A 90 0.09 6.40 11.45
N VAL A 91 -0.07 5.19 11.99
CA VAL A 91 -0.88 4.12 11.37
C VAL A 91 -2.32 4.61 11.15
N GLY A 92 -2.91 5.25 12.17
CA GLY A 92 -4.26 5.82 12.09
C GLY A 92 -4.40 6.89 11.00
N TYR A 93 -3.41 7.77 10.84
CA TYR A 93 -3.39 8.78 9.78
C TYR A 93 -3.19 8.15 8.39
N THR A 94 -2.31 7.16 8.23
CA THR A 94 -2.17 6.42 6.95
C THR A 94 -3.45 5.68 6.59
N ALA A 95 -4.13 5.05 7.55
CA ALA A 95 -5.41 4.38 7.33
C ALA A 95 -6.50 5.39 6.95
N GLY A 96 -6.57 6.53 7.66
CA GLY A 96 -7.51 7.61 7.35
C GLY A 96 -7.31 8.19 5.94
N TRP A 97 -6.06 8.41 5.52
CA TRP A 97 -5.76 8.86 4.16
C TRP A 97 -6.10 7.82 3.10
N LEU A 98 -5.83 6.54 3.34
CA LEU A 98 -6.22 5.46 2.42
C LEU A 98 -7.74 5.39 2.25
N ILE A 99 -8.50 5.52 3.36
CA ILE A 99 -9.96 5.55 3.33
C ILE A 99 -10.45 6.77 2.54
N GLY A 100 -9.85 7.95 2.75
CA GLY A 100 -10.20 9.15 2.00
C GLY A 100 -9.98 8.98 0.49
N ILE A 101 -8.83 8.45 0.08
CA ILE A 101 -8.52 8.17 -1.34
C ILE A 101 -9.49 7.14 -1.92
N PHE A 102 -9.83 6.09 -1.16
CA PHE A 102 -10.80 5.09 -1.57
C PHE A 102 -12.19 5.70 -1.81
N VAL A 103 -12.68 6.53 -0.88
CA VAL A 103 -13.99 7.20 -1.00
C VAL A 103 -14.02 8.14 -2.20
N ILE A 104 -12.94 8.90 -2.44
CA ILE A 104 -12.84 9.80 -3.60
C ILE A 104 -12.88 9.01 -4.92
N LEU A 105 -12.05 7.97 -5.05
CA LEU A 105 -12.03 7.12 -6.26
C LEU A 105 -13.38 6.43 -6.49
N PHE A 106 -14.02 5.94 -5.44
CA PHE A 106 -15.33 5.31 -5.52
C PHE A 106 -16.43 6.31 -5.91
N GLY A 107 -16.37 7.54 -5.39
CA GLY A 107 -17.26 8.63 -5.76
C GLY A 107 -17.12 9.04 -7.23
N ILE A 108 -15.88 9.13 -7.74
CA ILE A 108 -15.61 9.41 -9.16
C ILE A 108 -16.18 8.30 -10.05
N LEU A 109 -16.01 7.03 -9.66
CA LEU A 109 -16.56 5.88 -10.40
C LEU A 109 -18.10 5.91 -10.48
N LEU A 110 -18.78 6.33 -9.40
CA LEU A 110 -20.24 6.49 -9.38
C LEU A 110 -20.73 7.68 -10.21
N LEU A 111 -19.92 8.73 -10.33
CA LEU A 111 -20.27 9.93 -11.09
C LEU A 111 -20.08 9.76 -12.60
N ILE A 112 -19.28 8.78 -13.04
CA ILE A 112 -19.13 8.42 -14.44
C ILE A 112 -20.42 7.69 -14.87
N PRO A 113 -21.29 8.31 -15.70
CA PRO A 113 -22.44 7.62 -16.24
C PRO A 113 -21.94 6.57 -17.24
N ARG A 114 -22.41 5.33 -17.05
CA ARG A 114 -22.13 4.20 -17.95
C ARG A 114 -22.83 4.35 -19.29
#